data_AF-K2ELM0-F1
#
_entry.id   AF-K2ELM0-F1
#
_cell.length_a   1.000
_cell.length_b   1.000
_cell.length_c   1.000
_cell.angle_alpha   90.00
_cell.angle_beta   90.00
_cell.angle_gamma   90.00
#
_symmetry.space_group_name_H-M   'P 1'
#
loop_
_entity.id
_entity.type
_entity.pdbx_description
1 polymer ?
#
loop_
_entity_poly.entity_id
_entity_poly.type
_entity_poly.pdbx_seq_one_letter_code
_entity_poly.pdbx_strand_id
1 'polypeptide(L)'
;MARLEHRAILESLAEIEALAPGLYEMKIDNPSGSLDCHKPSYSIRFESRQVEDLKTDYPQEAFERVKQVSTFNEALYRAFVSPWAQAFSTPWTAEVLKWLHPMRSSRYLFSETFNPWMKGVSVLAEPLARTRQPLAPHHPLIEREREAAGQVTHALGRLREGRDAAIEQAFRLMFQRPG
;
A
#
# COMPACT_ATOMS: atom_id res chain seq x y z
N MET A 1 29.50 -33.04 23.95
CA MET A 1 28.91 -32.72 22.63
C MET A 1 29.59 -31.48 22.03
N ALA A 2 29.35 -30.27 22.56
CA ALA A 2 29.80 -29.01 21.94
C ALA A 2 31.29 -28.88 21.58
N ARG A 3 32.23 -29.44 22.37
CA ARG A 3 33.69 -29.34 22.07
C ARG A 3 34.10 -30.16 20.84
N LEU A 4 33.50 -31.34 20.65
CA LEU A 4 33.76 -32.21 19.50
C LEU A 4 33.12 -31.61 18.22
N GLU A 5 31.89 -31.12 18.33
CA GLU A 5 31.18 -30.47 17.22
C GLU A 5 31.92 -29.22 16.73
N HIS A 6 32.35 -28.35 17.65
CA HIS A 6 33.12 -27.16 17.31
C HIS A 6 34.45 -27.51 16.63
N ARG A 7 35.14 -28.54 17.12
CA ARG A 7 36.39 -29.03 16.50
C ARG A 7 36.15 -29.63 15.12
N ALA A 8 35.10 -30.43 14.96
CA ALA A 8 34.73 -31.03 13.68
C ALA A 8 34.44 -29.98 12.61
N ILE A 9 33.81 -28.85 12.98
CA ILE A 9 33.62 -27.70 12.07
C ILE A 9 34.97 -27.13 11.63
N LEU A 10 35.87 -26.84 12.57
CA LEU A 10 37.18 -26.27 12.27
C LEU A 10 38.04 -27.22 11.41
N GLU A 11 38.03 -28.51 11.72
CA GLU A 11 38.78 -29.55 10.98
C GLU A 11 38.12 -29.93 9.64
N SER A 12 36.94 -29.38 9.29
CA SER A 12 36.25 -29.62 8.01
C SER A 12 35.97 -28.36 7.19
N LEU A 13 36.55 -27.21 7.53
CA LEU A 13 36.33 -25.95 6.79
C LEU A 13 36.60 -26.08 5.28
N ALA A 14 37.70 -26.73 4.89
CA ALA A 14 38.03 -26.95 3.48
C ALA A 14 37.02 -27.85 2.75
N GLU A 15 36.42 -28.81 3.46
CA GLU A 15 35.37 -29.68 2.90
C GLU A 15 34.05 -28.90 2.76
N ILE A 16 33.74 -28.02 3.71
CA ILE A 16 32.56 -27.13 3.67
C ILE A 16 32.66 -26.13 2.52
N GLU A 17 33.83 -25.52 2.32
CA GLU A 17 34.07 -24.56 1.22
C GLU A 17 33.96 -25.20 -0.17
N ALA A 18 34.18 -26.50 -0.28
CA ALA A 18 34.06 -27.25 -1.53
C ALA A 18 32.61 -27.70 -1.85
N LEU A 19 31.66 -27.53 -0.92
CA LEU A 19 30.27 -27.88 -1.14
C LEU A 19 29.60 -26.88 -2.11
N ALA A 20 28.67 -27.39 -2.91
CA ALA A 20 27.78 -26.53 -3.68
C ALA A 20 26.87 -25.71 -2.73
N PRO A 21 26.37 -24.54 -3.15
CA PRO A 21 25.43 -23.77 -2.34
C PRO A 21 24.16 -24.58 -2.01
N GLY A 22 23.83 -24.70 -0.73
CA GLY A 22 22.66 -25.47 -0.27
C GLY A 22 22.61 -25.65 1.25
N LEU A 23 21.56 -26.31 1.73
CA LEU A 23 21.43 -26.71 3.13
C LEU A 23 22.01 -28.12 3.32
N TYR A 24 22.92 -28.28 4.27
CA TYR A 24 23.57 -29.55 4.57
C TYR A 24 23.55 -29.84 6.07
N GLU A 25 23.37 -31.11 6.43
CA GLU A 25 23.52 -31.62 7.78
C GLU A 25 24.87 -32.33 7.93
N MET A 26 25.66 -31.93 8.93
CA MET A 26 26.93 -32.57 9.26
C MET A 26 26.69 -33.76 10.21
N LYS A 27 26.99 -34.98 9.74
CA LYS A 27 26.96 -36.21 10.53
C LYS A 27 28.38 -36.57 10.99
N ILE A 28 28.62 -36.55 12.29
CA ILE A 28 29.89 -36.95 12.90
C ILE A 28 29.76 -38.39 13.43
N ASP A 29 30.57 -39.29 12.90
CA ASP A 29 30.68 -40.68 13.39
C ASP A 29 31.97 -40.84 14.19
N ASN A 30 31.83 -41.04 15.50
CA ASN A 30 32.92 -41.16 16.45
C ASN A 30 32.92 -42.56 17.10
N PRO A 31 33.63 -43.55 16.52
CA PRO A 31 33.66 -44.91 17.05
C PRO A 31 34.37 -45.01 18.41
N SER A 32 35.18 -44.01 18.78
CA SER A 32 35.95 -44.02 20.04
C SER A 32 35.16 -43.51 21.26
N GLY A 33 34.05 -42.80 21.06
CA GLY A 33 33.26 -42.18 22.12
C GLY A 33 33.99 -41.08 22.92
N SER A 34 35.27 -40.82 22.65
CA SER A 34 36.07 -39.78 23.30
C SER A 34 35.66 -38.40 22.81
N LEU A 35 35.57 -37.44 23.73
CA LEU A 35 35.31 -36.03 23.43
C LEU A 35 36.56 -35.27 22.97
N ASP A 36 37.74 -35.88 23.09
CA ASP A 36 39.03 -35.29 22.75
C ASP A 36 39.78 -36.17 21.75
N CYS A 37 39.16 -36.37 20.59
CA CYS A 37 39.74 -37.08 19.46
C CYS A 37 39.97 -36.12 18.28
N HIS A 38 40.87 -36.50 17.39
CA HIS A 38 41.25 -35.76 16.18
C HIS A 38 41.04 -36.65 14.95
N LYS A 39 40.90 -36.08 13.75
CA LYS A 39 40.96 -36.88 12.53
C LYS A 39 42.28 -37.68 12.51
N PRO A 40 42.27 -39.01 12.23
CA PRO A 40 41.19 -39.80 11.64
C PRO A 40 40.33 -40.61 12.64
N SER A 41 40.41 -40.34 13.95
CA SER A 41 39.68 -41.09 15.00
C SER A 41 38.15 -40.92 14.95
N TYR A 42 37.65 -39.98 14.15
CA TYR A 42 36.24 -39.79 13.83
C TYR A 42 36.10 -39.41 12.35
N SER A 43 34.93 -39.70 11.76
CA SER A 43 34.62 -39.37 10.36
C SER A 43 33.45 -38.40 10.25
N ILE A 44 33.46 -37.58 9.19
CA ILE A 44 32.44 -36.56 8.93
C ILE A 44 31.80 -36.86 7.58
N ARG A 45 30.47 -36.76 7.49
CA ARG A 45 29.72 -36.81 6.24
C ARG A 45 28.73 -35.64 6.18
N PHE A 46 28.63 -35.02 5.02
CA PHE A 46 27.66 -33.95 4.75
C PHE A 46 26.50 -34.50 3.93
N GLU A 47 25.29 -34.45 4.48
CA GLU A 47 24.06 -34.86 3.78
C GLU A 47 23.28 -33.62 3.35
N SER A 48 22.92 -33.50 2.08
CA SER A 48 22.04 -32.41 1.63
C SER A 48 20.66 -32.56 2.26
N ARG A 49 20.10 -31.46 2.74
CA ARG A 49 18.76 -31.36 3.32
C ARG A 49 17.94 -30.34 2.54
N GLN A 50 16.64 -30.54 2.55
CA GLN A 50 15.69 -29.56 2.06
C GLN A 50 15.16 -28.71 3.23
N VAL A 51 14.69 -27.49 2.95
CA VAL A 51 14.15 -26.61 4.01
C VAL A 51 12.93 -27.23 4.67
N GLU A 52 12.17 -28.03 3.93
CA GLU A 52 11.02 -28.81 4.38
C GLU A 52 11.38 -29.90 5.42
N ASP A 53 12.63 -30.36 5.45
CA ASP A 53 13.11 -31.36 6.43
C ASP A 53 13.37 -30.75 7.81
N LEU A 54 13.43 -29.41 7.91
CA LEU A 54 13.59 -28.70 9.17
C LEU A 54 12.29 -28.77 9.97
N LYS A 55 12.20 -29.75 10.88
CA LYS A 55 11.17 -29.78 11.92
C LYS A 55 11.35 -28.60 12.86
N THR A 56 10.74 -27.47 12.52
CA THR A 56 10.74 -26.28 13.37
C THR A 56 9.56 -26.38 14.33
N ASP A 57 9.80 -26.31 15.63
CA ASP A 57 8.77 -26.13 16.66
C ASP A 57 8.28 -24.68 16.65
N TYR A 58 7.71 -24.28 15.50
CA TYR A 58 7.22 -22.93 15.24
C TYR A 58 5.71 -22.91 15.48
N PRO A 59 5.11 -21.82 16.01
CA PRO A 59 3.70 -21.81 16.40
C PRO A 59 2.78 -21.83 15.16
N GLN A 60 2.59 -23.02 14.58
CA GLN A 60 1.76 -23.27 13.41
C GLN A 60 0.34 -22.74 13.60
N GLU A 61 -0.20 -22.83 14.83
CA GLU A 61 -1.52 -22.31 15.16
C GLU A 61 -1.66 -20.80 14.91
N ALA A 62 -0.62 -20.00 15.19
CA ALA A 62 -0.68 -18.56 14.98
C ALA A 62 -0.77 -18.23 13.48
N PHE A 63 -0.02 -18.95 12.64
CA PHE A 63 -0.05 -18.79 11.19
C PHE A 63 -1.35 -19.29 10.57
N GLU A 64 -1.91 -20.38 11.08
CA GLU A 64 -3.23 -20.84 10.66
C GLU A 64 -4.32 -19.83 11.02
N ARG A 65 -4.26 -19.18 12.20
CA ARG A 65 -5.18 -18.08 12.53
C ARG A 65 -5.01 -16.88 11.59
N VAL A 66 -3.77 -16.47 11.29
CA VAL A 66 -3.52 -15.38 10.32
C VAL A 66 -4.06 -15.73 8.94
N LYS A 67 -3.85 -16.97 8.49
CA LYS A 67 -4.37 -17.46 7.22
C LYS A 67 -5.90 -17.43 7.19
N GLN A 68 -6.58 -17.83 8.27
CA GLN A 68 -8.04 -17.74 8.38
C GLN A 68 -8.53 -16.29 8.29
N VAL A 69 -7.93 -15.38 9.06
CA VAL A 69 -8.29 -13.95 9.03
C VAL A 69 -8.02 -13.34 7.65
N SER A 70 -6.87 -13.64 7.05
CA SER A 70 -6.50 -13.17 5.71
C SER A 70 -7.49 -13.67 4.65
N THR A 71 -7.84 -14.96 4.68
CA THR A 71 -8.81 -15.55 3.75
C THR A 71 -10.20 -14.94 3.91
N PHE A 72 -10.62 -14.64 5.14
CA PHE A 72 -11.87 -13.94 5.40
C PHE A 72 -11.87 -12.50 4.87
N ASN A 73 -10.79 -11.76 5.11
CA ASN A 73 -10.64 -10.40 4.59
C ASN A 73 -10.61 -10.37 3.05
N GLU A 74 -9.92 -11.32 2.42
CA GLU A 74 -9.89 -11.46 0.97
C GLU A 74 -11.29 -11.78 0.41
N ALA A 75 -12.05 -12.64 1.08
CA ALA A 75 -13.43 -12.92 0.69
C ALA A 75 -14.31 -11.67 0.75
N LEU A 76 -14.19 -10.85 1.80
CA LEU A 76 -14.88 -9.56 1.91
C LEU A 76 -14.45 -8.59 0.81
N TYR A 77 -13.14 -8.44 0.58
CA TYR A 77 -12.62 -7.57 -0.47
C TYR A 77 -13.14 -7.99 -1.85
N ARG A 78 -13.07 -9.28 -2.17
CA ARG A 78 -13.54 -9.82 -3.45
C ARG A 78 -15.04 -9.68 -3.66
N ALA A 79 -15.85 -9.85 -2.60
CA ALA A 79 -17.30 -9.75 -2.70
C ALA A 79 -17.80 -8.31 -2.75
N PHE A 80 -17.22 -7.41 -1.96
CA PHE A 80 -17.80 -6.09 -1.71
C PHE A 80 -16.98 -4.91 -2.26
N VAL A 81 -15.68 -5.06 -2.51
CA VAL A 81 -14.80 -3.96 -2.95
C VAL A 81 -14.35 -4.14 -4.40
N SER A 82 -13.92 -5.36 -4.75
CA SER A 82 -13.40 -5.70 -6.08
C SER A 82 -14.34 -5.33 -7.23
N PRO A 83 -15.67 -5.57 -7.16
CA PRO A 83 -16.58 -5.21 -8.25
C PRO A 83 -16.59 -3.71 -8.53
N TRP A 84 -16.56 -2.88 -7.49
CA TRP A 84 -16.52 -1.42 -7.64
C TRP A 84 -15.17 -0.96 -8.17
N ALA A 85 -14.08 -1.49 -7.61
CA ALA A 85 -12.73 -1.16 -8.07
C ALA A 85 -12.56 -1.48 -9.58
N GLN A 86 -13.05 -2.63 -10.02
CA GLN A 86 -13.05 -3.01 -11.44
C GLN A 86 -13.97 -2.12 -12.28
N ALA A 87 -15.19 -1.85 -11.81
CA ALA A 87 -16.14 -0.98 -12.52
C ALA A 87 -15.62 0.46 -12.70
N PHE A 88 -14.85 0.98 -11.74
CA PHE A 88 -14.23 2.31 -11.83
C PHE A 88 -12.86 2.32 -12.50
N SER A 89 -12.26 1.17 -12.82
CA SER A 89 -10.94 1.07 -13.46
C SER A 89 -11.06 0.88 -14.97
N THR A 90 -11.74 1.80 -15.64
CA THR A 90 -11.94 1.78 -17.10
C THR A 90 -11.06 2.80 -17.81
N PRO A 91 -10.79 2.65 -19.11
CA PRO A 91 -10.11 3.68 -19.89
C PRO A 91 -10.84 5.03 -19.83
N TRP A 92 -12.18 5.02 -19.80
CA TRP A 92 -13.00 6.22 -19.68
C TRP A 92 -12.76 6.96 -18.36
N THR A 93 -12.83 6.26 -17.23
CA THR A 93 -12.60 6.88 -15.91
C THR A 93 -11.17 7.40 -15.78
N ALA A 94 -10.18 6.68 -16.33
CA ALA A 94 -8.79 7.14 -16.38
C ALA A 94 -8.65 8.44 -17.18
N GLU A 95 -9.35 8.57 -18.31
CA GLU A 95 -9.36 9.80 -19.11
C GLU A 95 -10.04 10.97 -18.38
N VAL A 96 -11.19 10.71 -17.74
CA VAL A 96 -11.88 11.71 -16.91
C VAL A 96 -10.98 12.20 -15.78
N LEU A 97 -10.33 11.30 -15.03
CA LEU A 97 -9.37 11.64 -13.97
C LEU A 97 -8.20 12.47 -14.52
N LYS A 98 -7.67 12.13 -15.69
CA LYS A 98 -6.59 12.86 -16.36
C LYS A 98 -7.01 14.30 -16.70
N TRP A 99 -8.24 14.52 -17.13
CA TRP A 99 -8.75 15.85 -17.46
C TRP A 99 -9.19 16.67 -16.24
N LEU A 100 -9.73 16.02 -15.21
CA LEU A 100 -10.06 16.66 -13.93
C LEU A 100 -8.82 16.98 -13.09
N HIS A 101 -7.68 16.38 -13.39
CA HIS A 101 -6.42 16.64 -12.69
C HIS A 101 -6.17 18.16 -12.54
N PRO A 102 -5.90 18.68 -11.32
CA PRO A 102 -5.88 20.12 -11.03
C PRO A 102 -4.98 20.95 -11.95
N MET A 103 -3.81 20.43 -12.32
CA MET A 103 -2.88 21.10 -13.25
C MET A 103 -3.44 21.26 -14.66
N ARG A 104 -4.36 20.38 -15.06
CA ARG A 104 -4.94 20.35 -16.41
C ARG A 104 -6.23 21.15 -16.42
N SER A 105 -7.12 20.90 -15.47
CA SER A 105 -8.37 21.64 -15.33
C SER A 105 -8.11 23.14 -15.14
N SER A 106 -7.14 23.54 -14.32
CA SER A 106 -6.81 24.98 -14.15
C SER A 106 -6.39 25.67 -15.46
N ARG A 107 -5.79 24.92 -16.39
CA ARG A 107 -5.27 25.45 -17.66
C ARG A 107 -6.28 25.38 -18.80
N TYR A 108 -7.08 24.31 -18.86
CA TYR A 108 -7.95 24.04 -20.01
C TYR A 108 -9.42 24.40 -19.77
N LEU A 109 -9.90 24.47 -18.52
CA LEU A 109 -11.32 24.68 -18.21
C LEU A 109 -11.90 25.95 -18.87
N PHE A 110 -11.09 27.01 -18.95
CA PHE A 110 -11.46 28.29 -19.58
C PHE A 110 -10.82 28.49 -20.97
N SER A 111 -10.22 27.45 -21.56
CA SER A 111 -9.64 27.55 -22.89
C SER A 111 -10.71 27.40 -23.98
N GLU A 112 -10.59 28.16 -25.06
CA GLU A 112 -11.49 28.08 -26.22
C GLU A 112 -11.42 26.71 -26.92
N THR A 113 -10.24 26.07 -26.89
CA THR A 113 -10.01 24.76 -27.50
C THR A 113 -10.74 23.64 -26.78
N PHE A 114 -10.90 23.74 -25.46
CA PHE A 114 -11.55 22.72 -24.63
C PHE A 114 -13.03 23.02 -24.36
N ASN A 115 -13.40 24.31 -24.24
CA ASN A 115 -14.77 24.76 -24.01
C ASN A 115 -15.19 25.75 -25.12
N PRO A 116 -15.87 25.30 -26.18
CA PRO A 116 -16.23 26.12 -27.33
C PRO A 116 -17.01 27.40 -26.99
N TRP A 117 -17.79 27.42 -25.90
CA TRP A 117 -18.53 28.60 -25.46
C TRP A 117 -17.62 29.71 -24.90
N MET A 118 -16.40 29.37 -24.47
CA MET A 118 -15.40 30.37 -24.04
C MET A 118 -14.97 31.30 -25.17
N LYS A 119 -15.12 30.89 -26.44
CA LYS A 119 -14.91 31.78 -27.58
C LYS A 119 -15.93 32.93 -27.61
N GLY A 120 -17.16 32.69 -27.18
CA GLY A 120 -18.16 33.75 -27.02
C GLY A 120 -17.75 34.72 -25.91
N VAL A 121 -17.22 34.19 -24.80
CA VAL A 121 -16.70 34.99 -23.69
C VAL A 121 -15.52 35.84 -24.13
N SER A 122 -14.57 35.30 -24.89
CA SER A 122 -13.38 36.05 -25.34
C SER A 122 -13.73 37.20 -26.28
N VAL A 123 -14.66 36.99 -27.22
CA VAL A 123 -15.17 38.05 -28.11
C VAL A 123 -15.83 39.18 -27.32
N LEU A 124 -16.55 38.86 -26.24
CA LEU A 124 -17.23 39.85 -25.41
C LEU A 124 -16.33 40.48 -24.35
N ALA A 125 -15.22 39.85 -23.99
CA ALA A 125 -14.38 40.26 -22.87
C ALA A 125 -13.74 41.63 -23.08
N GLU A 126 -13.17 41.90 -24.26
CA GLU A 126 -12.46 43.16 -24.52
C GLU A 126 -13.39 44.39 -24.57
N PRO A 127 -14.54 44.35 -25.29
CA PRO A 127 -15.52 45.44 -25.24
C PRO A 127 -16.08 45.68 -23.84
N LEU A 128 -16.43 44.62 -23.11
CA LEU A 128 -16.97 44.73 -21.75
C LEU A 128 -15.94 45.26 -20.76
N ALA A 129 -14.66 44.87 -20.87
CA ALA A 129 -13.61 45.40 -20.00
C ALA A 129 -13.44 46.91 -20.16
N ARG A 130 -13.52 47.43 -21.40
CA ARG A 130 -13.42 48.87 -21.70
C ARG A 130 -14.64 49.67 -21.24
N THR A 131 -15.81 49.03 -21.18
CA THR A 131 -17.10 49.69 -20.87
C THR A 131 -17.65 49.30 -19.50
N ARG A 132 -16.85 48.61 -18.68
CA ARG A 132 -17.28 48.08 -17.38
C ARG A 132 -17.68 49.21 -16.44
N GLN A 133 -18.92 49.21 -16.00
CA GLN A 133 -19.41 50.05 -14.91
C GLN A 133 -19.67 49.17 -13.68
N PRO A 134 -19.04 49.44 -12.52
CA PRO A 134 -19.28 48.67 -11.31
C PRO A 134 -20.72 48.89 -10.83
N LEU A 135 -21.39 47.79 -10.44
CA LEU A 135 -22.69 47.86 -9.79
C LEU A 135 -22.53 48.40 -8.35
N ALA A 136 -23.60 49.00 -7.82
CA ALA A 136 -23.62 49.47 -6.43
C ALA A 136 -23.38 48.29 -5.46
N PRO A 137 -22.69 48.49 -4.32
CA PRO A 137 -22.30 47.42 -3.40
C PRO A 137 -23.42 46.53 -2.85
N HIS A 138 -24.66 47.03 -2.86
CA HIS A 138 -25.88 46.36 -2.40
C HIS A 138 -26.85 46.03 -3.54
N HIS A 139 -26.34 45.97 -4.78
CA HIS A 139 -27.16 45.59 -5.93
C HIS A 139 -27.63 44.13 -5.75
N PRO A 140 -28.90 43.79 -6.06
CA PRO A 140 -29.43 42.43 -5.83
C PRO A 140 -28.63 41.30 -6.47
N LEU A 141 -27.94 41.57 -7.60
CA LEU A 141 -27.06 40.59 -8.23
C LEU A 141 -25.77 40.32 -7.43
N ILE A 142 -25.20 41.33 -6.78
CA ILE A 142 -24.02 41.17 -5.92
C ILE A 142 -24.39 40.39 -4.66
N GLU A 143 -25.56 40.68 -4.06
CA GLU A 143 -26.01 39.92 -2.89
C GLU A 143 -26.26 38.44 -3.25
N ARG A 144 -26.87 38.15 -4.40
CA ARG A 144 -27.01 36.77 -4.90
C ARG A 144 -25.67 36.07 -5.16
N GLU A 145 -24.69 36.80 -5.70
CA GLU A 145 -23.32 36.27 -5.89
C GLU A 145 -22.69 35.87 -4.55
N ARG A 146 -22.79 36.75 -3.54
CA ARG A 146 -22.29 36.48 -2.18
C ARG A 146 -23.00 35.31 -1.52
N GLU A 147 -24.33 35.24 -1.65
CA GLU A 147 -25.12 34.11 -1.14
C GLU A 147 -24.70 32.80 -1.79
N ALA A 148 -24.55 32.77 -3.12
CA ALA A 148 -24.10 31.58 -3.84
C ALA A 148 -22.68 31.15 -3.42
N ALA A 149 -21.76 32.10 -3.31
CA ALA A 149 -20.40 31.83 -2.81
C ALA A 149 -20.41 31.31 -1.37
N GLY A 150 -21.27 31.86 -0.51
CA GLY A 150 -21.52 31.37 0.85
C GLY A 150 -22.04 29.94 0.86
N GLN A 151 -23.03 29.62 0.03
CA GLN A 151 -23.59 28.26 -0.08
C GLN A 151 -22.53 27.23 -0.52
N VAL A 152 -21.69 27.58 -1.50
CA VAL A 152 -20.58 26.71 -1.94
C VAL A 152 -19.58 26.50 -0.80
N THR A 153 -19.20 27.57 -0.11
CA THR A 153 -18.29 27.50 1.05
C THR A 153 -18.87 26.61 2.16
N HIS A 154 -20.15 26.77 2.49
CA HIS A 154 -20.84 25.93 3.47
C HIS A 154 -20.95 24.46 3.02
N ALA A 155 -21.21 24.19 1.74
CA ALA A 155 -21.25 22.84 1.22
C ALA A 155 -19.89 22.14 1.32
N LEU A 156 -18.81 22.83 0.95
CA LEU A 156 -17.44 22.33 1.10
C LEU A 156 -17.06 22.11 2.56
N GLY A 157 -17.48 23.01 3.46
CA GLY A 157 -17.31 22.86 4.90
C GLY A 157 -17.98 21.60 5.45
N ARG A 158 -19.26 21.38 5.11
CA ARG A 158 -20.00 20.17 5.51
C ARG A 158 -19.39 18.88 4.97
N LEU A 159 -18.90 18.90 3.73
CA LEU A 159 -18.21 17.74 3.15
C LEU A 159 -16.93 17.41 3.91
N ARG A 160 -16.15 18.42 4.31
CA ARG A 160 -14.97 18.24 5.15
C ARG A 160 -15.31 17.66 6.52
N GLU A 161 -16.29 18.26 7.20
CA GLU A 161 -16.75 17.80 8.53
C GLU A 161 -17.25 16.34 8.46
N GLY A 162 -18.05 16.00 7.45
CA GLY A 162 -18.56 14.64 7.26
C GLY A 162 -17.45 13.62 6.98
N ARG A 163 -16.47 13.98 6.15
CA ARG A 163 -15.28 13.14 5.91
C ARG A 163 -14.49 12.92 7.21
N ASP A 164 -14.23 13.97 7.96
CA ASP A 164 -13.42 13.91 9.18
C ASP A 164 -14.14 13.06 10.25
N ALA A 165 -15.46 13.21 10.39
CA ALA A 165 -16.28 12.37 11.27
C ALA A 165 -16.29 10.89 10.84
N ALA A 166 -16.35 10.59 9.54
CA ALA A 166 -16.30 9.22 9.04
C ALA A 166 -14.93 8.56 9.31
N ILE A 167 -13.84 9.31 9.13
CA ILE A 167 -12.48 8.84 9.45
C ILE A 167 -12.35 8.58 10.96
N GLU A 168 -12.84 9.50 11.79
CA GLU A 168 -12.82 9.33 13.24
C GLU A 168 -13.64 8.10 13.67
N GLN A 169 -14.84 7.92 13.11
CA GLN A 169 -15.68 6.77 13.41
C GLN A 169 -15.02 5.45 13.00
N ALA A 170 -14.44 5.39 11.79
CA ALA A 170 -13.71 4.21 11.32
C ALA A 170 -12.52 3.89 12.22
N PHE A 171 -11.76 4.91 12.65
CA PHE A 171 -10.66 4.76 13.59
C PHE A 171 -11.14 4.18 14.93
N ARG A 172 -12.22 4.74 15.50
CA ARG A 172 -12.80 4.23 16.75
C ARG A 172 -13.23 2.77 16.60
N LEU A 173 -13.94 2.42 15.52
CA LEU A 173 -14.38 1.04 15.27
C LEU A 173 -13.22 0.04 15.14
N MET A 174 -12.11 0.44 14.54
CA MET A 174 -10.96 -0.45 14.32
C MET A 174 -10.05 -0.60 15.54
N PHE A 175 -9.85 0.47 16.31
CA PHE A 175 -8.80 0.53 17.34
C PHE A 175 -9.31 0.73 18.76
N GLN A 176 -10.53 1.24 18.97
CA GLN A 176 -11.12 1.23 20.31
C GLN A 176 -11.76 -0.14 20.56
N ARG A 177 -11.18 -0.90 21.51
CA ARG A 177 -11.83 -2.11 22.03
C ARG A 177 -13.09 -1.73 22.82
N PRO A 178 -14.19 -2.49 22.71
CA PRO A 178 -15.18 -2.50 23.77
C PRO A 178 -14.49 -3.06 25.02
N GLY A 179 -14.48 -2.27 26.10
CA GLY A 179 -14.09 -2.73 27.43
C GLY A 179 -15.11 -3.68 28.02
#